data_AF-A0A147BQG3-F1
#
_entry.id   AF-A0A147BQG3-F1
#
_cell.length_a   1.000
_cell.length_b   1.000
_cell.length_c   1.000
_cell.angle_alpha   90.00
_cell.angle_beta   90.00
_cell.angle_gamma   90.00
#
_symmetry.space_group_name_H-M   'P 1'
#
loop_
_entity.id
_entity.type
_entity.pdbx_description
1 polymer ?
#
loop_
_entity_poly.entity_id
_entity_poly.type
_entity_poly.pdbx_seq_one_letter_code
_entity_poly.pdbx_strand_id
1 'polypeptide(L)'
;GSDDAQVVAQRAEVHLDTGRYNLRRRDAQPRDRVWVWTPIHHRNVSEKLLKRYFGPYKVLCRLGDLNYKVMSDRIRTASCHPPRPEVVHVVRRKLYYAQ
;
A
#
# COMPACT_ATOMS: atom_id res chain seq x y z
N GLY A 1 -8.31 20.64 36.22
CA GLY A 1 -7.87 22.03 36.02
C GLY A 1 -6.77 22.10 34.97
N SER A 2 -5.56 21.64 35.30
CA SER A 2 -4.43 21.60 34.35
C SER A 2 -4.43 20.38 33.42
N ASP A 3 -4.96 19.23 33.88
CA ASP A 3 -4.93 17.97 33.12
C ASP A 3 -5.91 17.94 31.95
N ASP A 4 -7.06 18.61 32.10
CA ASP A 4 -8.13 18.62 31.08
C ASP A 4 -7.67 19.33 29.80
N ALA A 5 -6.89 20.40 29.94
CA ALA A 5 -6.33 21.16 28.83
C ALA A 5 -5.27 20.37 28.05
N GLN A 6 -4.44 19.57 28.75
CA GLN A 6 -3.44 18.73 28.10
C GLN A 6 -4.08 17.59 27.30
N VAL A 7 -5.14 16.97 27.82
CA VAL A 7 -5.88 15.91 27.12
C VAL A 7 -6.57 16.44 25.85
N VAL A 8 -7.12 17.66 25.91
CA VAL A 8 -7.74 18.31 24.74
C VAL A 8 -6.69 18.67 23.68
N ALA A 9 -5.54 19.19 24.08
CA ALA A 9 -4.44 19.49 23.16
C ALA A 9 -3.90 18.22 22.48
N GLN A 10 -3.66 17.15 23.24
CA GLN A 10 -3.25 15.85 22.68
C GLN A 10 -4.29 15.28 21.71
N ARG A 11 -5.59 15.38 22.03
CA ARG A 11 -6.66 14.95 21.12
C ARG A 11 -6.70 15.77 19.83
N ALA A 12 -6.46 17.08 19.91
CA ALA A 12 -6.40 17.96 18.75
C ALA A 12 -5.20 17.63 17.85
N GLU A 13 -4.02 17.36 18.42
CA GLU A 13 -2.83 16.94 17.66
C GLU A 13 -3.05 15.63 16.91
N VAL A 14 -3.62 14.61 17.57
CA VAL A 14 -3.97 13.33 16.94
C VAL A 14 -4.95 13.54 15.77
N HIS A 15 -5.95 14.40 15.94
CA HIS A 15 -6.95 14.68 14.90
C HIS A 15 -6.33 15.38 13.68
N LEU A 16 -5.41 16.33 13.92
CA LEU A 16 -4.68 17.02 12.85
C LEU A 16 -3.73 16.08 12.10
N ASP A 17 -3.05 15.17 12.80
CA ASP A 17 -2.15 14.20 12.18
C ASP A 17 -2.91 13.19 11.31
N THR A 18 -4.07 12.73 11.79
CA THR A 18 -5.00 11.87 11.03
C THR A 18 -5.49 12.57 9.75
N GLY A 19 -5.81 13.86 9.82
CA GLY A 19 -6.21 14.66 8.66
C GLY A 19 -5.11 14.77 7.58
N ARG A 20 -3.85 15.03 7.99
CA ARG A 20 -2.72 15.11 7.05
C ARG A 20 -2.42 13.78 6.36
N TYR A 21 -2.52 12.68 7.10
CA TYR A 21 -2.33 11.33 6.54
C TYR A 21 -3.40 11.00 5.48
N ASN A 22 -4.66 11.35 5.74
CA ASN A 22 -5.77 11.13 4.82
C ASN A 22 -5.70 12.00 3.55
N LEU A 23 -5.19 13.23 3.63
CA LEU A 23 -5.07 14.14 2.48
C LEU A 23 -4.09 13.64 1.40
N ARG A 24 -3.04 12.90 1.79
CA ARG A 24 -2.08 12.30 0.85
C ARG A 24 -2.53 10.95 0.31
N ARG A 25 -3.62 10.40 0.86
CA ARG A 25 -4.16 9.10 0.48
C ARG A 25 -4.99 9.26 -0.79
N ARG A 26 -4.41 8.87 -1.94
CA ARG A 26 -5.21 8.67 -3.15
C ARG A 26 -5.82 7.27 -3.15
N ASP A 27 -7.14 7.22 -3.17
CA ASP A 27 -7.87 5.97 -3.33
C ASP A 27 -7.65 5.43 -4.76
N ALA A 28 -7.31 4.14 -4.86
CA ALA A 28 -7.30 3.44 -6.14
C ALA A 28 -8.68 2.88 -6.42
N GLN A 29 -9.09 3.00 -7.68
CA GLN A 29 -10.30 2.41 -8.19
C GLN A 29 -10.05 0.96 -8.64
N PRO A 30 -11.09 0.10 -8.62
CA PRO A 30 -11.03 -1.17 -9.33
C PRO A 30 -10.59 -0.94 -10.78
N ARG A 31 -9.71 -1.81 -11.30
CA ARG A 31 -9.01 -1.71 -12.60
C ARG A 31 -7.79 -0.79 -12.66
N ASP A 32 -7.49 -0.03 -11.60
CA ASP A 32 -6.24 0.72 -11.54
C ASP A 32 -5.02 -0.19 -11.44
N ARG A 33 -3.89 0.31 -11.92
CA ARG A 33 -2.58 -0.34 -11.76
C ARG A 33 -1.83 0.27 -10.58
N VAL A 34 -1.20 -0.58 -9.77
CA VAL A 34 -0.42 -0.18 -8.60
C VAL A 34 0.88 -0.96 -8.50
N TRP A 35 1.93 -0.31 -8.02
CA TRP A 35 3.15 -0.97 -7.56
C TRP A 35 2.95 -1.48 -6.13
N VAL A 36 3.37 -2.70 -5.84
CA VAL A 36 3.26 -3.29 -4.51
C VAL A 36 4.63 -3.43 -3.87
N TRP A 37 4.75 -3.00 -2.61
CA TRP A 37 5.92 -3.20 -1.78
C TRP A 37 5.89 -4.62 -1.20
N THR A 38 6.92 -5.40 -1.52
CA THR A 38 7.08 -6.75 -0.98
C THR A 38 8.33 -6.80 -0.09
N PRO A 39 8.21 -7.23 1.17
CA PRO A 39 9.38 -7.46 2.02
C PRO A 39 10.13 -8.71 1.52
N ILE A 40 11.22 -8.50 0.79
CA ILE A 40 12.07 -9.59 0.29
C ILE A 40 13.45 -9.47 0.92
N HIS A 41 14.00 -10.61 1.35
CA HIS A 41 15.35 -10.73 1.88
C HIS A 41 16.11 -11.77 1.07
N HIS A 42 17.29 -11.43 0.59
CA HIS A 42 18.19 -12.34 -0.13
C HIS A 42 19.50 -12.45 0.64
N ARG A 43 19.89 -13.68 1.01
CA ARG A 43 21.07 -13.96 1.85
C ARG A 43 22.39 -13.39 1.31
N ASN A 44 22.48 -13.14 0.00
CA ASN A 44 23.72 -12.75 -0.68
C ASN A 44 23.64 -11.37 -1.37
N VAL A 45 22.62 -10.55 -1.07
CA VAL A 45 22.46 -9.21 -1.68
C VAL A 45 22.20 -8.18 -0.58
N SER A 46 22.88 -7.03 -0.65
CA SER A 46 22.62 -5.92 0.28
C SER A 46 21.17 -5.44 0.13
N GLU A 47 20.45 -5.36 1.24
CA GLU A 47 19.07 -4.89 1.29
C GLU A 47 18.85 -3.49 0.71
N LYS A 48 19.90 -2.66 0.71
CA LYS A 48 19.87 -1.30 0.17
C LYS A 48 19.76 -1.27 -1.36
N LEU A 49 20.26 -2.32 -2.03
CA LEU A 49 20.26 -2.42 -3.49
C LEU A 49 19.06 -3.19 -4.04
N LEU A 50 18.22 -3.77 -3.17
CA LEU A 50 17.05 -4.52 -3.58
C LEU A 50 15.92 -3.59 -4.03
N LYS A 51 15.36 -3.86 -5.21
CA LYS A 51 14.09 -3.27 -5.63
C LYS A 51 12.99 -3.78 -4.69
N ARG A 52 12.23 -2.88 -4.07
CA ARG A 52 11.16 -3.24 -3.12
C ARG A 52 9.75 -3.15 -3.70
N TYR A 53 9.56 -2.36 -4.75
CA TYR A 53 8.30 -2.22 -5.45
C TYR A 53 8.28 -3.09 -6.70
N PHE A 54 7.31 -4.00 -6.78
CA PHE A 54 7.18 -4.96 -7.87
C PHE A 54 5.91 -4.74 -8.66
N GLY A 55 6.05 -4.92 -9.97
CA GLY A 55 4.99 -5.05 -10.99
C GLY A 55 3.95 -3.92 -11.07
N PRO A 56 3.28 -3.77 -12.23
CA PRO A 56 1.91 -3.32 -12.20
C PRO A 56 1.03 -4.46 -11.68
N TYR A 57 0.40 -4.24 -10.53
CA TYR A 57 -0.69 -5.06 -10.02
C TYR A 57 -2.00 -4.40 -10.40
N LYS A 58 -2.96 -5.20 -10.85
CA LYS A 58 -4.33 -4.77 -11.11
C LYS A 58 -5.12 -4.81 -9.81
N VAL A 59 -5.73 -3.70 -9.42
CA VAL A 59 -6.68 -3.66 -8.30
C VAL A 59 -7.96 -4.34 -8.75
N LEU A 60 -8.33 -5.44 -8.09
CA LEU A 60 -9.56 -6.16 -8.37
C LEU A 60 -10.74 -5.50 -7.66
N CYS A 61 -10.59 -5.30 -6.34
CA CYS A 61 -11.58 -4.67 -5.51
C CYS A 61 -10.96 -4.08 -4.24
N ARG A 62 -11.68 -3.14 -3.64
CA ARG A 62 -11.39 -2.59 -2.32
C ARG A 62 -12.11 -3.47 -1.28
N LEU A 63 -11.37 -4.03 -0.33
CA LEU A 63 -11.92 -4.88 0.75
C LEU A 63 -12.34 -4.06 1.97
N GLY A 64 -11.76 -2.87 2.13
CA GLY A 64 -12.08 -1.91 3.18
C GLY A 64 -11.32 -0.62 2.93
N ASP A 65 -11.23 0.26 3.92
CA ASP A 65 -10.59 1.55 3.70
C ASP A 65 -9.10 1.45 3.39
N LEU A 66 -8.43 0.48 4.00
CA LEU A 66 -6.98 0.37 3.91
C LEU A 66 -6.52 -0.84 3.11
N ASN A 67 -7.42 -1.77 2.79
CA ASN A 67 -7.07 -3.07 2.21
C ASN A 67 -7.63 -3.22 0.79
N TYR A 68 -6.76 -3.61 -0.12
CA TYR A 68 -7.08 -3.79 -1.54
C TYR A 68 -6.74 -5.21 -1.96
N LYS A 69 -7.64 -5.86 -2.68
CA LYS A 69 -7.37 -7.12 -3.35
C LYS A 69 -6.74 -6.81 -4.70
N VAL A 70 -5.54 -7.32 -4.93
CA VAL A 70 -4.76 -7.06 -6.13
C VAL A 70 -4.36 -8.36 -6.82
N MET A 71 -4.14 -8.29 -8.12
CA MET A 71 -3.66 -9.40 -8.93
C MET A 71 -2.44 -8.96 -9.70
N SER A 72 -1.37 -9.76 -9.66
CA SER A 72 -0.16 -9.46 -10.44
C SER A 72 -0.46 -9.57 -11.94
N ASP A 73 -0.09 -8.56 -12.73
CA ASP A 73 -0.21 -8.60 -14.19
C ASP A 73 0.96 -9.35 -14.87
N ARG A 74 1.80 -10.03 -14.08
CA ARG A 74 2.94 -10.78 -14.59
C ARG A 74 2.41 -11.95 -15.41
N ILE A 75 2.64 -11.91 -16.72
CA ILE A 75 2.61 -13.10 -17.58
C ILE A 75 3.69 -14.03 -17.03
N ARG A 76 3.33 -14.98 -16.17
CA ARG A 76 4.31 -15.93 -15.64
C ARG A 76 4.68 -16.87 -16.77
N THR A 77 5.83 -16.62 -17.40
CA THR A 77 6.54 -17.63 -18.17
C THR A 77 6.81 -18.81 -17.22
N ALA A 78 6.19 -19.96 -17.50
CA ALA A 78 6.46 -21.28 -16.89
C ALA A 78 5.77 -21.71 -15.58
N SER A 79 4.73 -21.03 -15.05
CA SER A 79 3.92 -21.65 -13.97
C SER A 79 2.50 -21.92 -14.43
N CYS A 80 2.10 -23.19 -14.51
CA CYS A 80 0.76 -23.66 -14.89
C CYS A 80 -0.38 -23.23 -13.94
N HIS A 81 -0.10 -22.41 -12.93
CA HIS A 81 -1.11 -21.94 -11.98
C HIS A 81 -1.48 -20.48 -12.25
N PRO A 82 -2.79 -20.16 -12.24
CA PRO A 82 -3.23 -18.78 -12.37
C PRO A 82 -2.67 -17.93 -11.21
N PRO A 83 -2.38 -16.64 -11.47
CA PRO A 83 -1.89 -15.74 -10.44
C PRO A 83 -2.89 -15.66 -9.29
N ARG A 84 -2.43 -15.92 -8.07
CA ARG A 84 -3.27 -15.83 -6.87
C ARG A 84 -3.50 -14.35 -6.53
N PRO A 85 -4.73 -13.96 -6.19
CA PRO A 85 -4.99 -12.62 -5.69
C PRO A 85 -4.33 -12.44 -4.31
N GLU A 86 -3.74 -11.27 -4.10
CA GLU A 86 -3.09 -10.87 -2.85
C GLU A 86 -3.85 -9.71 -2.20
N VAL A 87 -3.81 -9.61 -0.87
CA VAL A 87 -4.40 -8.48 -0.14
C VAL A 87 -3.29 -7.55 0.31
N VAL A 88 -3.37 -6.29 -0.09
CA VAL A 88 -2.32 -5.29 0.12
C VAL A 88 -2.89 -4.08 0.87
N HIS A 89 -2.17 -3.66 1.91
CA HIS A 89 -2.48 -2.46 2.66
C HIS A 89 -2.11 -1.20 1.88
N VAL A 90 -2.82 -0.08 2.09
CA VAL A 90 -2.61 1.18 1.38
C VAL A 90 -1.17 1.70 1.46
N VAL A 91 -0.48 1.47 2.58
CA VAL A 91 0.92 1.86 2.80
C VAL A 91 1.88 1.10 1.87
N ARG A 92 1.51 -0.11 1.48
CA ARG A 92 2.33 -0.98 0.63
C ARG A 92 2.01 -0.83 -0.86
N ARG A 93 1.04 0.01 -1.25
CA ARG A 93 0.76 0.29 -2.66
C ARG A 93 1.20 1.69 -3.07
N LYS A 94 1.70 1.82 -4.30
CA LYS A 94 1.99 3.11 -4.94
C LYS A 94 1.27 3.15 -6.29
N LEU A 95 0.65 4.27 -6.64
CA LEU A 95 -0.05 4.40 -7.93
C LEU A 95 0.91 4.19 -9.11
N TYR A 96 0.44 3.47 -10.13
CA TYR A 96 1.14 3.30 -11.38
C TYR A 96 0.70 4.37 -12.38
N TYR A 97 1.64 5.14 -12.92
CA TYR A 97 1.38 6.08 -14.00
C TYR A 97 1.85 5.45 -15.30
N ALA A 98 0.92 5.16 -16.21
CA ALA A 98 1.28 4.86 -17.59
C ALA A 98 1.71 6.18 -18.24
N GLN A 99 2.94 6.25 -18.73
CA GLN A 99 3.43 7.36 -19.55
C GLN A 99 2.87 7.27 -20.96
#